data_AF-A0A2K0TSL0-F1
#
_entry.id   AF-A0A2K0TSL0-F1
#
_cell.length_a   1.000
_cell.length_b   1.000
_cell.length_c   1.000
_cell.angle_alpha   90.00
_cell.angle_beta   90.00
_cell.angle_gamma   90.00
#
_symmetry.space_group_name_H-M   'P 1'
#
loop_
_entity.id
_entity.type
_entity.pdbx_description
1 polymer ?
#
loop_
_entity_poly.entity_id
_entity_poly.type
_entity_poly.pdbx_seq_one_letter_code
_entity_poly.pdbx_strand_id
1 'polypeptide(L)'
;MLHELGHGIHDLVSKAQYSLFHGPEGVPVDFGEMPSQMLEYWCWTPSQIKSLSFHYSYMLALWKQQNEGKVQPELQMPDKLIEALIKASRFMFGPLFQLDQLHRAYFDMAIHQLCSDDEAESVDLTVLWNKSRKEVGLIDEQEDYTQGHGYTTFPHLMMNDYTAGYYAYL
;
A
#
# COMPACT_ATOMS: atom_id res chain seq x y z
N MET A 1 4.58 -2.76 7.78
CA MET A 1 4.75 -3.72 8.90
C MET A 1 3.49 -4.55 9.12
N LEU A 2 2.31 -3.94 9.26
CA LEU A 2 1.06 -4.69 9.46
C LEU A 2 0.54 -5.39 8.22
N HIS A 3 0.75 -4.82 7.02
CA HIS A 3 0.48 -5.49 5.73
C HIS A 3 1.11 -6.89 5.67
N GLU A 4 2.44 -6.94 5.76
CA GLU A 4 3.21 -8.19 5.76
C GLU A 4 2.84 -9.14 6.91
N LEU A 5 2.47 -8.58 8.08
CA LEU A 5 1.98 -9.39 9.18
C LEU A 5 0.64 -10.08 8.81
N GLY A 6 -0.20 -9.44 8.00
CA GLY A 6 -1.42 -10.05 7.47
C GLY A 6 -1.13 -11.29 6.63
N HIS A 7 -0.18 -11.20 5.68
CA HIS A 7 0.30 -12.37 4.94
C HIS A 7 0.87 -13.44 5.87
N GLY A 8 1.70 -13.05 6.85
CA GLY A 8 2.26 -13.98 7.83
C GLY A 8 1.19 -14.67 8.69
N ILE A 9 0.15 -13.95 9.10
CA ILE A 9 -0.99 -14.54 9.81
C ILE A 9 -1.74 -15.50 8.89
N HIS A 10 -2.04 -15.10 7.64
CA HIS A 10 -2.75 -15.94 6.68
C HIS A 10 -2.03 -17.27 6.46
N ASP A 11 -0.70 -17.23 6.30
CA ASP A 11 0.16 -18.41 6.21
C ASP A 11 0.07 -19.26 7.50
N LEU A 12 0.39 -18.67 8.66
CA LEU A 12 0.45 -19.39 9.94
C LEU A 12 -0.87 -20.04 10.36
N VAL A 13 -2.02 -19.43 10.04
CA VAL A 13 -3.33 -19.96 10.43
C VAL A 13 -3.98 -20.83 9.36
N SER A 14 -3.37 -20.97 8.17
CA SER A 14 -3.91 -21.79 7.09
C SER A 14 -3.92 -23.26 7.50
N LYS A 15 -5.07 -23.91 7.27
CA LYS A 15 -5.30 -25.34 7.58
C LYS A 15 -5.58 -26.15 6.32
N ALA A 16 -5.15 -25.65 5.17
CA ALA A 16 -5.27 -26.37 3.91
C ALA A 16 -4.56 -27.72 3.98
N GLN A 17 -5.23 -28.77 3.49
CA GLN A 17 -4.68 -30.13 3.48
C GLN A 17 -3.57 -30.30 2.42
N TYR A 18 -3.64 -29.55 1.33
CA TYR A 18 -2.70 -29.61 0.22
C TYR A 18 -1.89 -28.33 0.15
N SER A 19 -0.59 -28.44 -0.09
CA SER A 19 0.33 -27.29 -0.18
C SER A 19 -0.07 -26.28 -1.26
N LEU A 20 -0.69 -26.77 -2.35
CA LEU A 20 -1.20 -25.92 -3.43
C LEU A 20 -2.23 -24.87 -2.97
N PHE A 21 -2.93 -25.11 -1.85
CA PHE A 21 -3.97 -24.22 -1.33
C PHE A 21 -3.55 -23.56 0.00
N HIS A 22 -2.28 -23.63 0.36
CA HIS A 22 -1.79 -23.13 1.64
C HIS A 22 -1.41 -21.64 1.55
N GLY A 23 -1.68 -20.91 2.63
CA GLY A 23 -1.28 -19.51 2.78
C GLY A 23 -1.84 -18.54 1.72
N PRO A 24 -1.23 -17.34 1.60
CA PRO A 24 -1.66 -16.31 0.65
C PRO A 24 -1.42 -16.67 -0.82
N GLU A 25 -0.48 -17.56 -1.13
CA GLU A 25 -0.22 -18.01 -2.51
C GLU A 25 -1.23 -19.08 -2.98
N GLY A 26 -1.93 -19.73 -2.03
CA GLY A 26 -2.90 -20.79 -2.33
C GLY A 26 -4.30 -20.30 -2.69
N VAL A 27 -4.50 -18.98 -2.79
CA VAL A 27 -5.78 -18.34 -3.12
C VAL A 27 -5.67 -17.54 -4.43
N PRO A 28 -6.79 -17.20 -5.07
CA PRO A 28 -6.78 -16.29 -6.22
C PRO A 28 -6.03 -14.98 -5.92
N VAL A 29 -5.33 -14.45 -6.92
CA VAL A 29 -4.48 -13.25 -6.80
C VAL A 29 -5.27 -12.02 -6.30
N ASP A 30 -6.53 -11.91 -6.71
CA ASP A 30 -7.48 -10.86 -6.31
C ASP A 30 -8.07 -11.03 -4.90
N PHE A 31 -7.70 -12.11 -4.20
CA PHE A 31 -8.08 -12.36 -2.81
C PHE A 31 -6.88 -12.40 -1.84
N GLY A 32 -5.67 -12.68 -2.34
CA GLY A 32 -4.46 -12.82 -1.52
C GLY A 32 -4.15 -11.62 -0.63
N GLU A 33 -4.50 -10.42 -1.10
CA GLU A 33 -4.29 -9.14 -0.42
C GLU A 33 -5.34 -8.80 0.65
N MET A 34 -6.53 -9.41 0.58
CA MET A 34 -7.65 -9.05 1.44
C MET A 34 -7.30 -9.15 2.94
N PRO A 35 -6.66 -10.22 3.46
CA PRO A 35 -6.31 -10.29 4.87
C PRO A 35 -5.33 -9.20 5.32
N SER A 36 -4.36 -8.85 4.47
CA SER A 36 -3.36 -7.81 4.72
C SER A 36 -4.01 -6.42 4.81
N GLN A 37 -4.84 -6.08 3.83
CA GLN A 37 -5.57 -4.81 3.81
C GLN A 37 -6.57 -4.69 4.97
N MET A 38 -7.29 -5.77 5.30
CA MET A 38 -8.20 -5.79 6.47
C MET A 38 -7.44 -5.48 7.77
N LEU A 39 -6.24 -6.03 7.94
CA LEU A 39 -5.43 -5.81 9.13
C LEU A 39 -4.91 -4.37 9.20
N GLU A 40 -4.54 -3.77 8.06
CA GLU A 40 -4.20 -2.35 8.00
C GLU A 40 -5.34 -1.44 8.48
N TYR A 41 -6.56 -1.67 7.98
CA TYR A 41 -7.73 -0.89 8.41
C TYR A 41 -8.05 -1.09 9.88
N TRP A 42 -7.92 -2.32 10.39
CA TRP A 42 -8.16 -2.61 11.80
C TRP A 42 -7.26 -1.78 12.73
N CYS A 43 -6.00 -1.58 12.35
CA CYS A 43 -5.04 -0.79 13.13
C CYS A 43 -5.35 0.71 13.17
N TRP A 44 -6.22 1.22 12.29
CA TRP A 44 -6.71 2.60 12.35
C TRP A 44 -7.87 2.81 13.34
N THR A 45 -8.32 1.74 14.02
CA THR A 45 -9.31 1.86 15.09
C THR A 45 -8.69 2.55 16.32
N PRO A 46 -9.33 3.58 16.92
CA PRO A 46 -8.74 4.34 18.03
C PRO A 46 -8.26 3.49 19.19
N SER A 47 -9.02 2.46 19.57
CA SER A 47 -8.65 1.55 20.66
C SER A 47 -7.40 0.74 20.35
N GLN A 48 -7.18 0.37 19.08
CA GLN A 48 -6.01 -0.40 18.66
C GLN A 48 -4.77 0.49 18.59
N ILE A 49 -4.89 1.69 18.03
CA ILE A 49 -3.80 2.69 18.07
C ILE A 49 -3.38 2.94 19.52
N LYS A 50 -4.35 3.14 20.42
CA LYS A 50 -4.08 3.31 21.84
C LYS A 50 -3.38 2.08 22.38
N SER A 51 -3.94 0.88 22.24
CA SER A 51 -3.34 -0.35 22.78
C SER A 51 -1.94 -0.65 22.27
N LEU A 52 -1.64 -0.31 21.01
CA LEU A 52 -0.34 -0.53 20.37
C LEU A 52 0.66 0.57 20.70
N SER A 53 0.20 1.72 21.19
CA SER A 53 1.08 2.82 21.54
C SER A 53 1.84 2.53 22.84
N PHE A 54 3.09 2.96 22.90
CA PHE A 54 3.88 2.88 24.12
C PHE A 54 4.99 3.93 24.05
N HIS A 55 4.98 4.88 24.98
CA HIS A 55 5.97 5.94 24.98
C HIS A 55 7.34 5.39 25.39
N TYR A 56 8.33 5.55 24.52
CA TYR A 56 9.66 4.95 24.66
C TYR A 56 10.42 5.35 25.94
N SER A 57 10.08 6.50 26.55
CA SER A 57 10.63 6.96 27.83
C SER A 57 10.47 5.95 28.97
N TYR A 58 9.45 5.08 28.89
CA TYR A 58 9.20 4.05 29.88
C TYR A 58 10.04 2.79 29.68
N MET A 59 10.70 2.63 28.53
CA MET A 59 11.60 1.51 28.22
C MET A 59 13.08 1.90 28.23
N LEU A 60 13.42 3.14 27.87
CA LEU A 60 14.79 3.56 27.66
C LEU A 60 15.35 4.35 28.84
N ALA A 61 16.31 3.74 29.56
CA ALA A 61 17.03 4.40 30.66
C ALA A 61 17.75 5.69 30.22
N LEU A 62 18.26 5.72 28.99
CA LEU A 62 18.92 6.90 28.39
C LEU A 62 17.98 8.11 28.32
N TRP A 63 16.69 7.90 28.08
CA TRP A 63 15.73 9.01 28.03
C TRP A 63 15.65 9.74 29.36
N LYS A 64 15.65 8.99 30.48
CA LYS A 64 15.58 9.56 31.83
C LYS A 64 16.83 10.37 32.18
N GLN A 65 18.01 9.91 31.75
CA GLN A 65 19.26 10.64 31.96
C GLN A 65 19.30 11.96 31.17
N GLN A 66 18.81 11.95 29.94
CA GLN A 66 18.82 13.14 29.07
C GLN A 66 17.71 14.16 29.38
N ASN A 67 16.71 13.78 30.17
CA ASN A 67 15.53 14.60 30.45
C ASN A 67 15.27 14.75 31.95
N GLU A 68 16.33 14.77 32.75
CA GLU A 68 16.24 15.02 34.19
C GLU A 68 15.49 16.33 34.48
N GLY A 69 14.54 16.26 35.43
CA GLY A 69 13.69 17.40 35.79
C GLY A 69 12.53 17.68 34.84
N LYS A 70 12.39 16.97 33.70
CA LYS A 70 11.22 17.09 32.82
C LYS A 70 10.12 16.10 33.22
N VAL A 71 8.88 16.52 33.01
CA VAL A 71 7.70 15.66 33.20
C VAL A 71 7.73 14.57 32.13
N GLN A 72 7.63 13.31 32.57
CA GLN A 72 7.53 12.18 31.65
C GLN A 72 6.19 12.24 30.90
N PRO A 73 6.19 12.09 29.56
CA PRO A 73 4.96 12.01 28.79
C PRO A 73 4.10 10.83 29.24
N GLU A 74 2.82 10.84 28.88
CA GLU A 74 1.92 9.71 29.15
C GLU A 74 2.45 8.41 28.51
N LEU A 75 2.22 7.27 29.18
CA LEU A 75 2.62 5.94 28.71
C LEU A 75 2.00 5.60 27.36
N GLN A 76 0.76 6.01 27.18
CA GLN A 76 -0.08 5.71 26.03
C GLN A 76 -0.35 6.99 25.25
N MET A 77 -0.64 6.88 23.96
CA MET A 77 -0.95 8.03 23.13
C MET A 77 -2.25 8.71 23.62
N PRO A 78 -2.25 10.04 23.84
CA PRO A 78 -3.46 10.76 24.26
C PRO A 78 -4.56 10.70 23.19
N ASP A 79 -5.83 10.62 23.61
CA ASP A 79 -6.97 10.47 22.69
C ASP A 79 -7.07 11.60 21.67
N LYS A 80 -6.77 12.83 22.08
CA LYS A 80 -6.73 14.00 21.19
C LYS A 80 -5.72 13.84 20.06
N LEU A 81 -4.57 13.21 20.32
CA LEU A 81 -3.56 12.96 19.30
C LEU A 81 -3.98 11.82 18.37
N ILE A 82 -4.61 10.76 18.91
CA ILE A 82 -5.18 9.67 18.12
C ILE A 82 -6.25 10.20 17.15
N GLU A 83 -7.16 11.04 17.63
CA GLU A 83 -8.18 11.66 16.78
C GLU A 83 -7.56 12.53 15.66
N ALA A 84 -6.54 13.32 15.99
CA ALA A 84 -5.83 14.13 15.00
C ALA A 84 -5.12 13.25 13.95
N LEU A 85 -4.50 12.16 14.39
CA LEU A 85 -3.82 11.19 13.52
C LEU A 85 -4.80 10.52 12.55
N ILE A 86 -5.95 10.03 13.04
CA ILE A 86 -6.99 9.42 12.20
C ILE A 86 -7.59 10.43 11.21
N LYS A 87 -7.75 11.70 11.61
CA LYS A 87 -8.20 12.74 10.68
C LYS A 87 -7.17 12.99 9.58
N ALA A 88 -5.88 12.99 9.93
CA ALA A 88 -4.80 13.16 8.96
C ALA A 88 -4.64 11.95 8.01
N SER A 89 -4.86 10.72 8.50
CA SER A 89 -4.70 9.52 7.67
C SER A 89 -5.68 9.47 6.49
N ARG A 90 -6.87 10.07 6.64
CA ARG A 90 -7.86 10.22 5.54
C ARG A 90 -7.34 11.03 4.36
N PHE A 91 -6.37 11.91 4.58
CA PHE A 91 -5.70 12.63 3.49
C PHE A 91 -4.66 11.73 2.81
N MET A 92 -3.90 10.96 3.59
CA MET A 92 -2.85 10.07 3.07
C MET A 92 -3.39 8.88 2.27
N PHE A 93 -4.46 8.23 2.75
CA PHE A 93 -5.17 7.15 2.05
C PHE A 93 -6.42 7.66 1.33
N GLY A 94 -6.43 8.95 1.01
CA GLY A 94 -7.57 9.62 0.42
C GLY A 94 -7.75 9.32 -1.07
N PRO A 95 -8.70 10.01 -1.72
CA PRO A 95 -9.04 9.78 -3.12
C PRO A 95 -7.83 9.84 -4.07
N LEU A 96 -6.90 10.77 -3.87
CA LEU A 96 -5.72 10.91 -4.75
C LEU A 96 -4.79 9.69 -4.69
N PHE A 97 -4.63 9.09 -3.51
CA PHE A 97 -3.86 7.85 -3.37
C PHE A 97 -4.54 6.71 -4.14
N GLN A 98 -5.87 6.56 -4.01
CA GLN A 98 -6.61 5.53 -4.74
C GLN A 98 -6.65 5.77 -6.25
N LEU A 99 -6.61 7.02 -6.71
CA LEU A 99 -6.46 7.32 -8.13
C LEU A 99 -5.07 6.95 -8.66
N ASP A 100 -3.99 7.09 -7.88
CA ASP A 100 -2.65 6.59 -8.26
C ASP A 100 -2.62 5.05 -8.32
N GLN A 101 -3.26 4.38 -7.36
CA GLN A 101 -3.42 2.92 -7.38
C GLN A 101 -4.22 2.46 -8.61
N LEU A 102 -5.34 3.13 -8.92
CA LEU A 102 -6.16 2.85 -10.08
C LEU A 102 -5.41 3.12 -11.39
N HIS A 103 -4.61 4.18 -11.45
CA HIS A 103 -3.75 4.49 -12.60
C HIS A 103 -2.77 3.36 -12.88
N ARG A 104 -2.10 2.85 -11.84
CA ARG A 104 -1.17 1.72 -11.95
C ARG A 104 -1.86 0.44 -12.41
N ALA A 105 -3.02 0.13 -11.84
CA ALA A 105 -3.82 -1.03 -12.23
C ALA A 105 -4.31 -0.92 -13.68
N TYR A 106 -4.76 0.27 -14.09
CA TYR A 106 -5.15 0.54 -15.48
C TYR A 106 -3.98 0.36 -16.43
N PHE A 107 -2.82 0.94 -16.12
CA PHE A 107 -1.63 0.83 -16.96
C PHE A 107 -1.15 -0.63 -17.08
N ASP A 108 -1.11 -1.36 -15.96
CA ASP A 108 -0.78 -2.79 -15.93
C ASP A 108 -1.71 -3.59 -16.87
N MET A 109 -3.02 -3.39 -16.77
CA MET A 109 -3.96 -4.07 -17.67
C MET A 109 -3.81 -3.65 -19.13
N ALA A 110 -3.58 -2.35 -19.40
CA ALA A 110 -3.48 -1.83 -20.75
C ALA A 110 -2.28 -2.42 -21.52
N ILE A 111 -1.12 -2.55 -20.88
CA ILE A 111 0.07 -3.12 -21.53
C ILE A 111 -0.05 -4.65 -21.72
N HIS A 112 -0.74 -5.34 -20.81
CA HIS A 112 -0.91 -6.79 -20.87
C HIS A 112 -2.10 -7.26 -21.73
N GLN A 113 -2.88 -6.32 -22.27
CA GLN A 113 -3.96 -6.61 -23.23
C GLN A 113 -3.51 -6.52 -24.70
N LEU A 114 -2.29 -6.05 -24.96
CA LEU A 114 -1.74 -5.97 -26.31
C LEU A 114 -1.54 -7.40 -26.86
N CYS A 115 -2.06 -7.67 -28.05
CA CYS A 115 -2.24 -9.03 -28.57
C CYS A 115 -1.21 -9.45 -29.63
N SER A 116 -0.35 -8.53 -30.08
CA SER A 116 0.67 -8.81 -31.10
C SER A 116 1.94 -8.00 -30.91
N ASP A 117 3.06 -8.51 -31.42
CA ASP A 117 4.36 -7.83 -31.37
C ASP A 117 4.30 -6.47 -32.10
N ASP A 118 3.63 -6.41 -33.27
CA ASP A 118 3.44 -5.16 -34.03
C ASP A 118 2.65 -4.12 -33.21
N GLU A 119 1.62 -4.56 -32.48
CA GLU A 119 0.85 -3.68 -31.60
C GLU A 119 1.69 -3.19 -30.42
N ALA A 120 2.45 -4.09 -29.78
CA ALA A 120 3.34 -3.76 -28.68
C ALA A 120 4.44 -2.76 -29.09
N GLU A 121 5.04 -2.93 -30.27
CA GLU A 121 6.05 -2.02 -30.82
C GLU A 121 5.47 -0.66 -31.22
N SER A 122 4.18 -0.60 -31.57
CA SER A 122 3.51 0.65 -31.97
C SER A 122 3.15 1.56 -30.79
N VAL A 123 3.10 1.01 -29.56
CA VAL A 123 2.69 1.74 -28.35
C VAL A 123 3.89 2.39 -27.68
N ASP A 124 3.83 3.72 -27.54
CA ASP A 124 4.75 4.45 -26.67
C ASP A 124 4.28 4.32 -25.21
N LEU A 125 4.97 3.48 -24.44
CA LEU A 125 4.69 3.23 -23.02
C LEU A 125 4.77 4.49 -22.15
N THR A 126 5.65 5.44 -22.50
CA THR A 126 5.80 6.70 -21.75
C THR A 126 4.58 7.56 -21.95
N VAL A 127 4.13 7.68 -23.20
CA VAL A 127 2.90 8.41 -23.52
C VAL A 127 1.68 7.74 -22.90
N LEU A 128 1.58 6.41 -22.96
CA LEU A 128 0.49 5.66 -22.33
C LEU A 128 0.44 5.89 -20.81
N TRP A 129 1.59 5.80 -20.12
CA TRP A 129 1.70 6.02 -18.69
C TRP A 129 1.27 7.44 -18.30
N ASN A 130 1.80 8.46 -18.98
CA ASN A 130 1.53 9.85 -18.61
C ASN A 130 0.10 10.29 -18.98
N LYS A 131 -0.46 9.83 -20.11
CA LYS A 131 -1.86 10.09 -20.47
C LYS A 131 -2.84 9.44 -19.50
N SER A 132 -2.65 8.16 -19.19
CA SER A 132 -3.50 7.46 -18.22
C SER A 132 -3.42 8.11 -16.84
N ARG A 133 -2.26 8.65 -16.44
CA ARG A 133 -2.12 9.39 -15.17
C ARG A 133 -2.97 10.66 -15.17
N LYS A 134 -3.07 11.36 -16.29
CA LYS A 134 -3.94 12.53 -16.43
C LYS A 134 -5.42 12.14 -16.39
N GLU A 135 -5.80 11.13 -17.16
CA GLU A 135 -7.19 10.67 -17.29
C GLU A 135 -7.73 10.10 -15.97
N VAL A 136 -6.92 9.29 -15.28
CA VAL A 136 -7.30 8.61 -14.03
C VAL A 136 -6.96 9.44 -12.81
N GLY A 137 -5.73 9.97 -12.74
CA GLY A 137 -5.19 10.69 -11.57
C GLY A 137 -5.74 12.11 -11.40
N LEU A 138 -6.38 12.67 -12.43
CA LEU A 138 -6.87 14.06 -12.47
C LEU A 138 -5.77 15.11 -12.19
N ILE A 139 -4.51 14.76 -12.48
CA ILE A 139 -3.36 15.66 -12.36
C ILE A 139 -3.08 16.24 -13.75
N ASP A 140 -3.41 17.51 -13.92
CA ASP A 140 -3.36 18.21 -15.21
C ASP A 140 -2.18 19.19 -15.25
N GLU A 141 -0.95 18.68 -15.39
CA GLU A 141 0.25 19.53 -15.39
C GLU A 141 1.22 19.32 -16.57
N GLN A 142 0.98 18.34 -17.46
CA GLN A 142 1.90 18.04 -18.57
C GLN A 142 1.26 18.28 -19.94
N GLU A 143 1.85 19.22 -20.69
CA GLU A 143 1.56 19.43 -22.13
C GLU A 143 2.32 18.42 -23.01
N ASP A 144 3.46 17.91 -22.54
CA ASP A 144 4.29 16.90 -23.20
C ASP A 144 4.26 15.58 -22.42
N TYR A 145 3.69 14.54 -23.04
CA TYR A 145 3.56 13.20 -22.46
C TYR A 145 4.75 12.29 -22.77
N THR A 146 5.74 12.73 -23.55
CA THR A 146 6.87 11.90 -23.99
C THR A 146 8.01 11.83 -22.98
N GLN A 147 7.90 12.54 -21.85
CA GLN A 147 8.94 12.64 -20.83
C GLN A 147 8.53 12.00 -19.50
N GLY A 148 9.50 11.35 -18.85
CA GLY A 148 9.34 10.74 -17.53
C GLY A 148 8.84 9.30 -17.60
N HIS A 149 9.65 8.35 -17.14
CA HIS A 149 9.40 6.92 -17.27
C HIS A 149 8.96 6.29 -15.95
N GLY A 150 7.85 6.79 -15.36
CA GLY A 150 7.42 6.39 -14.01
C GLY A 150 7.12 4.89 -13.84
N TYR A 151 6.72 4.22 -14.94
CA TYR A 151 6.51 2.77 -14.96
C TYR A 151 7.81 1.96 -14.74
N THR A 152 8.99 2.52 -15.00
CA THR A 152 10.27 1.81 -14.80
C THR A 152 10.59 1.56 -13.32
N THR A 153 10.00 2.35 -12.42
CA THR A 153 10.11 2.18 -10.97
C THR A 153 8.96 1.38 -10.38
N PHE A 154 8.15 0.72 -11.21
CA PHE A 154 7.00 -0.05 -10.78
C PHE A 154 7.33 -1.55 -10.85
N PRO A 155 7.90 -2.13 -9.77
CA PRO A 155 8.41 -3.49 -9.80
C PRO A 155 7.33 -4.55 -10.07
N HIS A 156 6.08 -4.32 -9.65
CA HIS A 156 4.99 -5.28 -9.85
C HIS A 156 4.64 -5.52 -11.33
N LEU A 157 5.08 -4.67 -12.26
CA LEU A 157 4.93 -4.92 -13.70
C LEU A 157 5.90 -5.99 -14.23
N MET A 158 7.03 -6.18 -13.56
CA MET A 158 8.19 -6.92 -14.11
C MET A 158 8.64 -8.06 -13.19
N MET A 159 8.29 -7.98 -11.92
CA MET A 159 8.70 -8.91 -10.88
C MET A 159 7.44 -9.29 -10.10
N ASN A 160 7.09 -10.58 -10.13
CA ASN A 160 6.11 -11.27 -9.28
C ASN A 160 4.75 -11.63 -9.93
N ASP A 161 3.95 -12.36 -9.14
CA ASP A 161 2.62 -12.94 -9.38
C ASP A 161 1.48 -11.92 -9.67
N TYR A 162 1.81 -10.63 -9.75
CA TYR A 162 0.83 -9.53 -9.93
C TYR A 162 0.85 -8.93 -11.34
N THR A 163 1.63 -9.50 -12.27
CA THR A 163 1.59 -9.12 -13.69
C THR A 163 0.17 -9.31 -14.24
N ALA A 164 -0.42 -8.26 -14.83
CA ALA A 164 -1.83 -8.24 -15.22
C ALA A 164 -2.81 -8.52 -14.06
N GLY A 165 -2.39 -8.20 -12.83
CA GLY A 165 -3.06 -8.54 -11.58
C GLY A 165 -3.02 -7.42 -10.56
N TYR A 166 -2.43 -6.25 -10.87
CA TYR A 166 -2.26 -5.18 -9.89
C TYR A 166 -3.60 -4.60 -9.38
N TYR A 167 -4.69 -4.82 -10.11
CA TYR A 167 -6.04 -4.47 -9.67
C TYR A 167 -6.46 -5.16 -8.36
N ALA A 168 -5.78 -6.25 -7.97
CA ALA A 168 -6.00 -6.95 -6.70
C ALA A 168 -5.80 -6.06 -5.46
N TYR A 169 -5.06 -4.96 -5.59
CA TYR A 169 -4.83 -4.00 -4.51
C TYR A 169 -5.92 -2.93 -4.36
N LEU A 170 -6.88 -2.84 -5.28
CA LEU A 170 -7.95 -1.83 -5.27
C LEU A 170 -9.11 -2.21 -4.33
#